data_AF-A0A6M8YJN7-F1
#
_entry.id   AF-A0A6M8YJN7-F1
#
_cell.length_a   1.000
_cell.length_b   1.000
_cell.length_c   1.000
_cell.angle_alpha   90.00
_cell.angle_beta   90.00
_cell.angle_gamma   90.00
#
_symmetry.space_group_name_H-M   'P 1'
#
loop_
_entity.id
_entity.type
_entity.pdbx_description
1 polymer ?
#
loop_
_entity_poly.entity_id
_entity_poly.type
_entity_poly.pdbx_seq_one_letter_code
_entity_poly.pdbx_strand_id
1 'polypeptide(L)'
;MLKMFLSIMMISSIWMSTLTSPVTMGFMLLLQSIISCIIMREMLYSSWIPFTTFLMIVSGLMIVFTYVTSICSNNKFKLINFKPFMYSMLVIFMLFKFNVYLIYNDNFQLNDHSYTEFFKLYIAMNIFSSFFMFIYLLIILLIMINLMNSNKAPMRKKY
;
A
#
# COMPACT_ATOMS: atom_id res chain seq x y z
N MET A 1 18.71 5.39 9.90
CA MET A 1 17.25 5.41 10.09
C MET A 1 16.55 4.44 9.13
N LEU A 2 16.83 4.53 7.84
CA LEU A 2 16.28 3.63 6.81
C LEU A 2 16.36 2.12 7.13
N LYS A 3 17.49 1.63 7.64
CA LYS A 3 17.64 0.22 8.09
C LYS A 3 16.62 -0.18 9.17
N MET A 4 16.31 0.74 10.10
CA MET A 4 15.30 0.52 11.13
C MET A 4 13.90 0.46 10.51
N PHE A 5 13.56 1.40 9.62
CA PHE A 5 12.26 1.37 8.93
C PHE A 5 12.08 0.12 8.06
N LEU A 6 13.12 -0.30 7.33
CA LEU A 6 13.09 -1.56 6.57
C LEU A 6 12.90 -2.78 7.47
N SER A 7 13.52 -2.80 8.66
CA SER A 7 13.33 -3.89 9.62
C SER A 7 11.89 -3.98 10.11
N ILE A 8 11.27 -2.83 10.43
CA ILE A 8 9.89 -2.75 10.88
C ILE A 8 8.94 -3.20 9.75
N MET A 9 9.23 -2.84 8.50
CA MET A 9 8.46 -3.30 7.34
C MET A 9 8.48 -4.81 7.18
N MET A 10 9.66 -5.41 7.21
CA MET A 10 9.81 -6.86 7.10
C MET A 10 9.10 -7.60 8.23
N ILE A 11 9.13 -7.05 9.45
CA ILE A 11 8.40 -7.64 10.58
C ILE A 11 6.89 -7.50 10.35
N SER A 12 6.39 -6.33 9.96
CA SER A 12 4.96 -6.12 9.73
C SER A 12 4.37 -7.05 8.66
N SER A 13 5.11 -7.34 7.58
CA SER A 13 4.65 -8.22 6.50
C SER A 13 4.53 -9.68 6.94
N ILE A 14 5.47 -10.16 7.77
CA ILE A 14 5.41 -11.50 8.35
C ILE A 14 4.17 -11.65 9.23
N TRP A 15 3.89 -10.65 10.07
CA TRP A 15 2.72 -10.66 10.93
C TRP A 15 1.42 -10.62 10.13
N MET A 16 1.39 -9.82 9.06
CA MET A 16 0.23 -9.70 8.19
C MET A 16 -0.19 -11.02 7.53
N SER A 17 0.77 -11.89 7.19
CA SER A 17 0.48 -13.22 6.62
C SER A 17 -0.33 -14.15 7.54
N THR A 18 -0.38 -13.85 8.84
CA THR A 18 -1.02 -14.70 9.85
C THR A 18 -2.37 -14.17 10.34
N LEU A 19 -2.76 -12.97 9.91
CA LEU A 19 -4.01 -12.34 10.33
C LEU A 19 -5.18 -12.86 9.52
N THR A 20 -6.20 -13.36 10.21
CA THR A 20 -7.41 -13.91 9.56
C THR A 20 -8.57 -12.92 9.52
N SER A 21 -8.63 -11.98 10.47
CA SER A 21 -9.72 -11.01 10.51
C SER A 21 -9.47 -9.88 9.50
N PRO A 22 -10.45 -9.57 8.63
CA PRO A 22 -10.28 -8.54 7.60
C PRO A 22 -10.06 -7.15 8.21
N VAL A 23 -10.67 -6.85 9.36
CA VAL A 23 -10.46 -5.58 10.09
C VAL A 23 -9.02 -5.44 10.59
N THR A 24 -8.45 -6.48 11.19
CA THR A 24 -7.05 -6.45 11.66
C THR A 24 -6.06 -6.37 10.51
N MET A 25 -6.38 -7.03 9.40
CA MET A 25 -5.56 -6.99 8.21
C MET A 25 -5.57 -5.59 7.58
N GLY A 26 -6.73 -4.92 7.55
CA GLY A 26 -6.84 -3.52 7.12
C GLY A 26 -6.05 -2.55 8.01
N PHE A 27 -6.07 -2.76 9.33
CA PHE A 27 -5.28 -1.94 10.25
C PHE A 27 -3.77 -2.12 10.05
N MET A 28 -3.30 -3.37 9.90
CA MET A 28 -1.88 -3.62 9.60
C MET A 28 -1.45 -3.03 8.26
N LEU A 29 -2.30 -3.09 7.23
CA LEU A 29 -2.04 -2.45 5.94
C LEU A 29 -1.87 -0.94 6.06
N LEU A 30 -2.66 -0.28 6.91
CA LEU A 30 -2.56 1.16 7.16
C LEU A 30 -1.24 1.53 7.84
N LEU A 31 -0.79 0.74 8.82
CA LEU A 31 0.51 0.95 9.45
C LEU A 31 1.66 0.73 8.46
N GLN A 32 1.58 -0.33 7.64
CA GLN A 32 2.58 -0.62 6.63
C GLN A 32 2.64 0.48 5.56
N SER A 33 1.51 1.03 5.12
CA SER A 33 1.49 2.11 4.13
C SER A 33 2.12 3.41 4.65
N ILE A 34 1.95 3.73 5.93
CA ILE A 34 2.62 4.87 6.55
C ILE A 34 4.14 4.68 6.51
N ILE A 35 4.63 3.49 6.89
CA ILE A 35 6.06 3.21 6.90
C ILE A 35 6.63 3.21 5.47
N SER A 36 5.88 2.76 4.44
CA SER A 36 6.36 2.80 3.06
C SER A 36 6.52 4.21 2.56
N CYS A 37 5.60 5.11 2.90
CA CYS A 37 5.68 6.51 2.51
C CYS A 37 6.87 7.21 3.17
N ILE A 38 7.20 6.87 4.42
CA ILE A 38 8.39 7.39 5.11
C ILE A 38 9.66 6.91 4.41
N ILE A 39 9.77 5.62 4.07
CA ILE A 39 10.93 5.09 3.34
C ILE A 39 11.05 5.75 1.96
N MET A 40 9.95 5.89 1.22
CA MET A 40 9.96 6.57 -0.07
C MET A 40 10.37 8.04 0.05
N ARG A 41 9.97 8.73 1.14
CA ARG A 41 10.40 10.10 1.38
C ARG A 41 11.89 10.20 1.69
N GLU A 42 12.48 9.23 2.38
CA GLU A 42 13.94 9.21 2.59
C GLU A 42 14.71 8.92 1.28
N MET A 43 14.11 8.17 0.33
CA MET A 43 14.78 7.79 -0.93
C MET A 43 14.62 8.81 -2.06
N LEU A 44 13.52 9.56 -2.08
CA LEU A 44 13.16 10.45 -3.18
C LEU A 44 13.35 11.91 -2.80
N TYR A 45 13.87 12.70 -3.74
CA TYR A 45 14.02 14.15 -3.60
C TYR A 45 12.68 14.90 -3.66
N SER A 46 11.59 14.27 -4.13
CA SER A 46 10.28 14.91 -4.22
C SER A 46 9.34 14.36 -3.15
N SER A 47 8.62 15.25 -2.46
CA SER A 47 7.59 14.87 -1.48
C SER A 47 6.29 14.39 -2.13
N TRP A 48 6.12 14.61 -3.43
CA TRP A 48 4.86 14.38 -4.13
C TRP A 48 4.57 12.90 -4.35
N ILE A 49 5.56 12.11 -4.78
CA ILE A 49 5.40 10.65 -4.97
C ILE A 49 4.98 9.92 -3.69
N PRO A 50 5.66 10.09 -2.52
CA PRO A 50 5.22 9.45 -1.29
C PRO A 50 3.84 9.95 -0.83
N PHE A 51 3.47 11.20 -1.14
CA PHE A 51 2.15 11.74 -0.77
C PHE A 51 1.01 11.17 -1.63
N THR A 52 1.17 11.10 -2.96
CA THR A 52 0.14 10.56 -3.86
C THR A 52 -0.08 9.07 -3.63
N THR A 53 0.99 8.32 -3.37
CA THR A 53 0.91 6.90 -3.02
C THR A 53 0.18 6.68 -1.69
N PHE A 54 0.41 7.53 -0.68
CA PHE A 54 -0.33 7.47 0.58
C PHE A 54 -1.84 7.64 0.37
N LEU A 55 -2.26 8.68 -0.35
CA LEU A 55 -3.68 8.98 -0.59
C LEU A 55 -4.38 7.87 -1.39
N MET A 56 -3.71 7.32 -2.41
CA MET A 56 -4.28 6.25 -3.22
C MET A 56 -4.51 4.97 -2.40
N ILE A 57 -3.56 4.60 -1.52
CA ILE A 57 -3.69 3.40 -0.70
C ILE A 57 -4.75 3.59 0.41
N VAL A 58 -4.76 4.75 1.09
CA VAL A 58 -5.74 5.01 2.17
C VAL A 58 -7.17 5.06 1.62
N SER A 59 -7.39 5.71 0.47
CA SER A 59 -8.72 5.77 -0.15
C SER A 59 -9.25 4.38 -0.54
N GLY A 60 -8.40 3.51 -1.10
CA GLY A 60 -8.76 2.11 -1.38
C GLY A 60 -9.08 1.32 -0.11
N LEU A 61 -8.29 1.48 0.97
CA LEU A 61 -8.53 0.82 2.24
C LEU A 61 -9.86 1.20 2.88
N MET A 62 -10.27 2.47 2.78
CA MET A 62 -11.57 2.93 3.31
C MET A 62 -12.76 2.25 2.62
N ILE A 63 -12.70 2.05 1.30
CA ILE A 63 -13.76 1.37 0.53
C ILE A 63 -13.84 -0.11 0.91
N VAL A 64 -12.69 -0.78 1.08
CA VAL A 64 -12.65 -2.18 1.54
C VAL A 64 -13.20 -2.28 2.97
N PHE A 65 -12.89 -1.32 3.83
CA PHE A 65 -13.38 -1.28 5.21
C PHE A 65 -14.91 -1.15 5.29
N THR A 66 -15.53 -0.26 4.50
CA THR A 66 -16.99 -0.13 4.45
C THR A 66 -17.66 -1.39 3.90
N TYR A 67 -17.06 -2.02 2.89
CA TYR A 67 -17.56 -3.29 2.36
C TYR A 67 -17.56 -4.41 3.40
N VAL A 68 -16.42 -4.61 4.08
CA VAL A 68 -16.27 -5.70 5.07
C VAL A 68 -17.20 -5.50 6.28
N THR A 69 -17.31 -4.27 6.79
CA THR A 69 -18.23 -3.96 7.91
C THR A 69 -19.69 -4.17 7.55
N SER A 70 -20.07 -4.03 6.27
CA SER A 70 -21.44 -4.28 5.81
C SER A 70 -21.80 -5.78 5.66
N ILE A 71 -20.81 -6.66 5.53
CA ILE A 71 -21.02 -8.09 5.17
C ILE A 71 -20.74 -9.04 6.33
N CYS A 72 -19.75 -8.74 7.18
CA CYS A 72 -19.38 -9.64 8.25
C CYS A 72 -20.00 -9.20 9.59
N SER A 73 -20.76 -10.11 10.21
CA SER A 73 -21.00 -10.05 11.65
C SER A 73 -19.65 -10.14 12.38
N ASN A 74 -19.51 -9.41 13.47
CA ASN A 74 -18.27 -9.20 14.21
C ASN A 74 -17.66 -10.53 14.70
N ASN A 75 -16.86 -11.21 13.87
CA ASN A 75 -16.21 -12.46 14.25
C ASN A 75 -15.22 -12.16 15.37
N LYS A 76 -15.37 -12.87 16.50
CA LYS A 76 -14.48 -12.73 17.65
C LYS A 76 -13.03 -12.91 17.21
N PHE A 77 -12.16 -12.03 17.71
CA PHE A 77 -10.73 -12.10 17.46
C PHE A 77 -10.20 -13.48 17.85
N LYS A 78 -9.68 -14.23 16.86
CA LYS A 78 -8.93 -15.45 17.12
C LYS A 78 -7.59 -15.07 17.76
N LEU A 79 -7.17 -15.83 18.77
CA LEU A 79 -5.89 -15.66 19.44
C LEU A 79 -4.75 -15.60 18.41
N ILE A 80 -3.84 -14.66 18.59
CA ILE A 80 -2.68 -14.46 17.73
C ILE A 80 -1.81 -15.72 17.76
N ASN A 81 -1.52 -16.28 16.58
CA ASN A 81 -0.53 -17.32 16.43
C ASN A 81 0.86 -16.77 16.81
N PHE A 82 1.61 -17.48 17.65
CA PHE A 82 2.98 -17.09 18.03
C PHE A 82 4.06 -17.51 17.03
N LYS A 83 3.72 -18.33 16.02
CA LYS A 83 4.63 -18.71 14.91
C LYS A 83 5.38 -17.52 14.26
N PRO A 84 4.75 -16.38 13.91
CA PRO A 84 5.44 -15.22 13.34
C PRO A 84 6.52 -14.61 14.25
N PHE A 85 6.45 -14.83 15.57
CA PHE A 85 7.44 -14.31 16.50
C PHE A 85 8.83 -14.94 16.28
N MET A 86 8.89 -16.26 16.08
CA MET A 86 10.15 -16.97 15.77
C MET A 86 10.78 -16.44 14.48
N TYR A 87 9.98 -16.23 13.42
CA TYR A 87 10.48 -15.68 12.16
C TYR A 87 10.95 -14.24 12.31
N SER A 88 10.26 -13.42 13.11
CA SER A 88 10.66 -12.04 13.35
C SER A 88 12.04 -11.95 14.03
N MET A 89 12.35 -12.85 14.97
CA MET A 89 13.65 -12.91 15.63
C MET A 89 14.79 -13.26 14.66
N LEU A 90 14.54 -14.17 13.72
CA LEU A 90 15.51 -14.52 12.67
C LEU A 90 15.80 -13.32 11.76
N VAL A 91 14.76 -12.58 11.34
CA VAL A 91 14.94 -11.38 10.51
C VAL A 91 15.78 -10.32 11.21
N ILE A 92 15.50 -10.08 12.49
CA ILE A 92 16.25 -9.12 13.30
C ILE A 92 17.73 -9.53 13.37
N PHE A 93 18.02 -10.81 13.62
CA PHE A 93 19.38 -11.32 13.69
C PHE A 93 20.14 -11.16 12.36
N MET A 94 19.50 -11.46 11.23
CA MET A 94 20.11 -11.33 9.91
C MET A 94 20.40 -9.86 9.57
N LEU A 95 19.51 -8.94 9.94
CA LEU A 95 19.69 -7.52 9.71
C LEU A 95 20.79 -6.92 10.58
N PHE A 96 20.98 -7.40 11.82
CA PHE A 96 22.09 -6.94 12.65
C PHE A 96 23.46 -7.28 12.05
N LYS A 97 23.60 -8.45 11.43
CA LYS A 97 24.85 -8.85 10.76
C LYS A 97 25.10 -8.12 9.44
N PHE A 98 24.05 -7.69 8.75
CA PHE A 98 24.19 -6.90 7.53
C PHE A 98 24.60 -5.46 7.84
N ASN A 99 25.90 -5.19 7.78
CA ASN A 99 26.40 -3.82 7.64
C ASN A 99 26.20 -3.38 6.20
N VAL A 100 25.01 -2.83 5.94
CA VAL A 100 24.77 -2.14 4.69
C VAL A 100 25.51 -0.81 4.76
N TYR A 101 26.76 -0.79 4.27
CA TYR A 101 27.39 0.43 3.77
C TYR A 101 26.60 0.83 2.51
N LEU A 102 25.42 1.40 2.71
CA LEU A 102 24.78 2.19 1.68
C LEU A 102 25.71 3.38 1.49
N ILE A 103 26.47 3.35 0.40
CA ILE A 103 27.26 4.47 -0.10
C ILE A 103 26.24 5.56 -0.48
N TYR A 104 25.72 6.23 0.54
CA TYR A 104 25.12 7.53 0.40
C TYR A 104 26.32 8.46 0.25
N ASN A 105 26.66 8.78 -1.00
CA ASN A 105 27.47 9.97 -1.22
C ASN A 105 26.67 11.12 -0.59
N ASP A 106 27.19 11.67 0.50
CA ASP A 106 26.60 12.75 1.32
C ASP A 106 26.35 14.07 0.56
N ASN A 107 26.44 14.07 -0.77
CA ASN A 107 26.00 15.15 -1.63
C ASN A 107 24.51 15.01 -1.97
N PHE A 108 23.67 14.71 -0.96
CA PHE A 108 22.24 14.93 -1.07
C PHE A 108 22.00 16.44 -1.08
N GLN A 109 22.20 17.06 -2.24
CA GLN A 109 21.61 18.36 -2.51
C GLN A 109 20.10 18.19 -2.36
N LEU A 110 19.59 18.70 -1.24
CA LEU A 110 18.17 18.91 -0.92
C LEU A 110 17.58 19.99 -1.85
N ASN A 111 17.82 19.87 -3.15
CA ASN A 111 17.05 20.60 -4.12
C ASN A 111 15.83 19.74 -4.41
N ASP A 112 14.76 20.02 -3.67
CA ASP A 112 13.43 19.50 -3.96
C ASP A 112 13.09 19.90 -5.41
N HIS A 113 13.27 18.97 -6.35
CA HIS A 113 12.77 19.08 -7.71
C HIS A 113 11.26 18.78 -7.70
N SER A 114 10.52 19.54 -6.90
CA SER A 114 9.14 19.24 -6.50
C SER A 114 8.13 19.27 -7.64
N TYR A 115 8.50 19.78 -8.83
CA TYR A 115 7.56 20.00 -9.94
C TYR A 115 7.97 19.41 -11.28
N THR A 116 9.23 19.02 -11.49
CA THR A 116 9.68 18.55 -12.81
C THR A 116 9.29 17.11 -13.10
N GLU A 117 8.91 16.32 -12.10
CA GLU A 117 8.55 14.91 -12.28
C GLU A 117 7.21 14.73 -13.00
N PHE A 118 6.23 15.61 -12.76
CA PHE A 118 4.94 15.55 -13.48
C PHE A 118 5.07 15.92 -14.95
N PHE A 119 5.90 16.92 -15.27
CA PHE A 119 6.13 17.30 -16.65
C PHE A 119 6.70 16.15 -17.48
N LYS A 120 7.51 15.26 -16.86
CA LYS A 120 8.05 14.07 -17.54
C LYS A 120 6.98 13.12 -18.05
N LEU A 121 5.78 13.08 -17.47
CA LEU A 121 4.68 12.24 -17.94
C LEU A 121 4.05 12.75 -19.25
N TYR A 122 4.15 14.06 -19.50
CA TYR A 122 3.57 14.72 -20.67
C TYR A 122 4.60 15.09 -21.75
N ILE A 123 5.87 14.71 -21.56
CA ILE A 123 6.90 14.83 -22.61
C ILE A 123 6.52 13.91 -23.78
N ALA A 124 6.81 14.35 -25.01
CA ALA A 124 6.52 13.64 -26.26
C ALA A 124 6.88 12.14 -26.22
N MET A 125 7.98 11.78 -25.57
CA MET A 125 8.45 10.40 -25.41
C MET A 125 7.47 9.51 -24.60
N ASN A 126 6.77 10.08 -23.61
CA ASN A 126 5.87 9.37 -22.71
C ASN A 126 4.38 9.54 -23.08
N ILE A 127 4.07 10.23 -24.18
CA ILE A 127 2.68 10.46 -24.59
C ILE A 127 1.94 9.13 -24.81
N PHE A 128 2.58 8.12 -25.40
CA PHE A 128 1.96 6.80 -25.64
C PHE A 128 1.59 6.07 -24.35
N SER A 129 2.46 6.11 -23.32
CA SER A 129 2.16 5.46 -22.03
C SER A 129 1.02 6.19 -21.30
N SER A 130 1.00 7.52 -21.34
CA SER A 130 -0.10 8.33 -20.80
C SER A 130 -1.43 8.04 -21.50
N PHE A 131 -1.45 7.93 -22.83
CA PHE A 131 -2.65 7.54 -23.59
C PHE A 131 -3.14 6.13 -23.25
N PHE A 132 -2.22 5.18 -23.10
CA PHE A 132 -2.58 3.82 -22.71
C PHE A 132 -3.27 3.79 -21.34
N MET A 133 -2.73 4.51 -20.34
CA MET A 133 -3.34 4.59 -19.00
C MET A 133 -4.73 5.22 -19.02
N PHE A 134 -4.95 6.23 -19.86
CA PHE A 134 -6.26 6.85 -20.04
C PHE A 134 -7.29 5.86 -20.59
N ILE A 135 -6.95 5.14 -21.68
CA ILE A 135 -7.82 4.13 -22.28
C ILE A 135 -8.10 2.99 -21.29
N TYR A 136 -7.09 2.55 -20.54
CA TYR A 136 -7.23 1.51 -19.53
C TYR A 136 -8.25 1.88 -18.43
N LEU A 137 -8.15 3.08 -17.86
CA LEU A 137 -9.10 3.56 -16.85
C LEU A 137 -10.52 3.70 -17.41
N LEU A 138 -10.67 4.14 -18.67
CA LEU A 138 -11.96 4.24 -19.34
C LEU A 138 -12.60 2.86 -19.54
N ILE A 139 -11.83 1.88 -20.00
CA ILE A 139 -12.31 0.50 -20.17
C ILE A 139 -12.76 -0.09 -18.83
N ILE A 140 -11.98 0.10 -17.75
CA ILE A 140 -12.37 -0.37 -16.42
C ILE A 140 -13.71 0.24 -16.00
N LEU A 141 -13.91 1.53 -16.20
CA LEU A 141 -15.17 2.20 -15.85
C LEU A 141 -16.37 1.60 -16.61
N LEU A 142 -16.23 1.36 -17.92
CA LEU A 142 -17.27 0.71 -18.72
C LEU A 142 -17.59 -0.71 -18.23
N ILE A 143 -16.54 -1.50 -17.93
CA ILE A 143 -16.71 -2.84 -17.37
C ILE A 143 -17.43 -2.78 -16.02
N MET A 144 -17.06 -1.85 -15.14
CA MET A 144 -17.68 -1.69 -13.83
C MET A 144 -19.16 -1.32 -13.94
N ILE A 145 -19.55 -0.44 -14.87
CA ILE A 145 -20.96 -0.11 -15.12
C ILE A 145 -21.73 -1.36 -15.58
N ASN A 146 -21.17 -2.14 -16.51
CA ASN A 146 -21.79 -3.38 -16.97
C ASN A 146 -21.95 -4.41 -15.85
N LEU A 147 -20.96 -4.53 -14.94
CA LEU A 147 -21.04 -5.42 -13.77
C LEU A 147 -22.12 -4.98 -12.79
N MET A 148 -22.27 -3.67 -12.54
CA MET A 148 -23.30 -3.13 -11.64
C MET A 148 -24.72 -3.33 -12.18
N ASN A 149 -24.90 -3.30 -13.50
CA ASN A 149 -26.21 -3.53 -14.14
C ASN A 149 -26.66 -5.00 -14.17
N SER A 150 -25.85 -5.95 -13.66
CA SER A 150 -26.29 -7.34 -13.49
C SER A 150 -27.34 -7.43 -12.37
N ASN A 151 -28.61 -7.42 -12.80
CA ASN A 151 -29.80 -7.45 -11.95
C ASN A 151 -29.72 -8.50 -10.83
N LYS A 152 -29.65 -8.05 -9.58
CA LYS A 152 -29.95 -8.88 -8.42
C LYS A 152 -31.44 -8.77 -8.14
N ALA A 153 -32.17 -9.88 -8.34
CA ALA A 153 -33.47 -10.07 -7.72
C ALA A 153 -33.39 -9.70 -6.22
N PRO A 154 -34.46 -9.15 -5.61
CA PRO A 154 -34.39 -8.59 -4.27
C PRO A 154 -33.82 -9.60 -3.28
N MET A 155 -32.73 -9.24 -2.58
CA MET A 155 -32.05 -10.06 -1.56
C MET A 155 -32.88 -10.32 -0.30
N ARG A 156 -34.19 -10.10 -0.36
CA ARG A 156 -35.13 -10.47 0.68
C ARG A 156 -36.47 -10.81 0.03
N LYS A 157 -36.85 -12.08 0.10
CA LYS A 157 -38.27 -12.44 0.00
C LYS A 157 -38.98 -11.67 1.12
N LYS A 158 -39.83 -10.71 0.74
CA LYS A 158 -40.90 -10.25 1.64
C LYS A 158 -41.74 -11.49 1.93
N TYR A 159 -41.80 -11.87 3.19
CA TYR A 159 -42.96 -12.61 3.68
C TYR A 159 -44.21 -11.76 3.42
#